data_AF-D3AET3-F1
#
_entry.id   AF-D3AET3-F1
#
_cell.length_a   1.000
_cell.length_b   1.000
_cell.length_c   1.000
_cell.angle_alpha   90.00
_cell.angle_beta   90.00
_cell.angle_gamma   90.00
#
_symmetry.space_group_name_H-M   'P 1'
#
loop_
_entity.id
_entity.type
_entity.pdbx_description
1 polymer ?
#
loop_
_entity_poly.entity_id
_entity_poly.type
_entity_poly.pdbx_seq_one_letter_code
_entity_poly.pdbx_strand_id
1 'polypeptide(L)'
;MLEKLKEKWDEILLNLKEEHEITDVSFKTWLLPLKVHSINGDTVTVTVPDVEFLGYIRKKYGFLLKITIEEVTGFECNVDFVVENQVPQEEVPKAQTGNTLINNAMNTVSQSAIINANLNPKYTFDTFVVGANNNLAHAASLAVAESPGEIYNPL
;
A
#
# COMPACT_ATOMS: atom_id res chain seq x y z
N MET A 1 17.33 5.14 17.30
CA MET A 1 17.06 5.95 16.09
C MET A 1 15.56 6.11 15.88
N LEU A 2 14.79 5.01 15.90
CA LEU A 2 13.33 5.04 15.78
C LEU A 2 12.65 5.96 16.82
N GLU A 3 13.05 5.91 18.08
CA GLU A 3 12.48 6.77 19.13
C GLU A 3 12.74 8.26 18.87
N LYS A 4 13.97 8.64 18.50
CA LYS A 4 14.31 10.01 18.13
C LYS A 4 13.53 10.50 16.91
N LEU A 5 13.29 9.63 15.93
CA LEU A 5 12.51 9.98 14.74
C LEU A 5 11.03 10.15 15.08
N LYS A 6 10.48 9.30 15.96
CA LYS A 6 9.10 9.46 16.46
C LYS A 6 8.93 10.74 17.27
N GLU A 7 9.89 11.07 18.11
CA GLU A 7 9.87 12.29 18.92
C GLU A 7 9.95 13.57 18.06
N LYS A 8 10.75 13.53 16.99
CA LYS A 8 10.88 14.65 16.03
C LYS A 8 9.91 14.60 14.85
N TRP A 9 8.98 13.65 14.82
CA TRP A 9 8.11 13.46 13.66
C TRP A 9 7.19 14.66 13.43
N ASP A 10 6.62 15.20 14.51
CA ASP A 10 5.79 16.39 14.45
C ASP A 10 6.57 17.63 13.97
N GLU A 11 7.84 17.77 14.37
CA GLU A 11 8.73 18.82 13.88
C GLU A 11 9.01 18.66 12.38
N ILE A 12 9.27 17.43 11.92
CA ILE A 12 9.52 17.13 10.49
C ILE A 12 8.27 17.47 9.65
N LEU A 13 7.08 17.09 10.11
CA LEU A 13 5.83 17.42 9.44
C LEU A 13 5.59 18.94 9.39
N LEU A 14 5.90 19.65 10.48
CA LEU A 14 5.74 21.10 10.56
C LEU A 14 6.72 21.84 9.65
N ASN A 15 8.00 21.44 9.64
CA ASN A 15 9.01 22.00 8.74
C ASN A 15 8.61 21.77 7.28
N LEU A 16 8.14 20.57 6.95
CA LEU A 16 7.67 20.26 5.59
C LEU A 16 6.48 21.14 5.20
N LYS A 17 5.59 21.47 6.14
CA LYS A 17 4.48 22.41 5.91
C LYS A 17 4.97 23.83 5.63
N GLU A 18 5.91 24.33 6.43
CA GLU A 18 6.42 25.70 6.33
C GLU A 18 7.32 25.90 5.10
N GLU A 19 8.25 24.97 4.85
CA GLU A 19 9.19 25.08 3.73
C GLU A 19 8.53 24.95 2.35
N HIS A 20 7.47 24.13 2.25
CA HIS A 20 6.81 23.86 0.97
C HIS A 20 5.42 24.51 0.85
N GLU A 21 5.12 25.50 1.71
CA GLU A 21 3.88 26.27 1.71
C GLU A 21 2.61 25.40 1.58
N ILE A 22 2.59 24.27 2.29
CA ILE A 22 1.51 23.31 2.18
C ILE A 22 0.26 23.89 2.85
N THR A 23 -0.83 23.94 2.10
CA THR A 23 -2.13 24.40 2.60
C THR A 23 -2.58 23.57 3.79
N ASP A 24 -3.23 24.20 4.78
CA ASP A 24 -3.74 23.51 5.98
C ASP A 24 -4.61 22.30 5.68
N VAL A 25 -5.41 22.36 4.61
CA VAL A 25 -6.24 21.24 4.16
C VAL A 25 -5.37 20.06 3.71
N SER A 26 -4.35 20.31 2.90
CA SER A 26 -3.45 19.25 2.42
C SER A 26 -2.64 18.64 3.58
N PHE A 27 -2.19 19.47 4.52
CA PHE A 27 -1.47 19.02 5.70
C PHE A 27 -2.34 18.10 6.58
N LYS A 28 -3.55 18.54 6.91
CA LYS A 28 -4.48 17.78 7.75
C LYS A 28 -4.93 16.48 7.08
N THR A 29 -5.14 16.48 5.77
CA THR A 29 -5.62 15.30 5.04
C THR A 29 -4.52 14.28 4.81
N TRP A 30 -3.32 14.70 4.39
CA TRP A 30 -2.30 13.77 3.87
C TRP A 30 -1.12 13.55 4.81
N LEU A 31 -0.73 14.54 5.61
CA LEU A 31 0.50 14.48 6.41
C LEU A 31 0.23 14.12 7.88
N LEU A 32 -0.82 14.70 8.46
CA LEU A 32 -1.22 14.43 9.85
C LEU A 32 -1.56 12.96 10.17
N PRO A 33 -2.18 12.15 9.27
CA PRO A 33 -2.42 10.74 9.57
C PRO A 33 -1.18 9.85 9.45
N LEU A 34 -0.02 10.38 9.01
CA LEU A 34 1.20 9.60 8.85
C LEU A 34 1.83 9.28 10.19
N LYS A 35 2.21 8.01 10.38
CA LYS A 35 2.94 7.57 11.57
C LYS A 35 4.20 6.84 11.17
N VAL A 36 5.29 7.05 11.90
CA VAL A 36 6.50 6.25 11.71
C VAL A 36 6.28 4.86 12.31
N HIS A 37 6.45 3.84 11.49
CA HIS A 37 6.31 2.45 11.90
C HIS A 37 7.62 1.90 12.46
N SER A 38 8.64 1.80 11.60
CA SER A 38 9.94 1.23 11.92
C SER A 38 11.05 1.88 11.09
N ILE A 39 12.29 1.70 11.52
CA ILE A 39 13.49 2.07 10.75
C ILE A 39 14.30 0.78 10.62
N ASN A 40 14.56 0.37 9.38
CA ASN A 40 15.40 -0.79 9.07
C ASN A 40 16.63 -0.31 8.30
N GLY A 41 17.78 -0.26 8.98
CA GLY A 41 19.02 0.30 8.43
C GLY A 41 18.82 1.74 8.00
N ASP A 42 18.86 1.97 6.70
CA ASP A 42 18.73 3.30 6.07
C ASP A 42 17.31 3.59 5.57
N THR A 43 16.34 2.70 5.82
CA THR A 43 14.96 2.88 5.33
C THR A 43 13.99 3.15 6.48
N VAL A 44 13.32 4.29 6.42
CA VAL A 44 12.22 4.70 7.30
C VAL A 44 10.92 4.21 6.70
N THR A 45 10.19 3.38 7.43
CA THR A 45 8.85 2.92 7.04
C THR A 45 7.80 3.79 7.71
N VAL A 46 6.98 4.45 6.90
CA VAL A 46 5.88 5.31 7.34
C VAL A 46 4.55 4.62 7.03
N THR A 47 3.68 4.50 8.02
CA THR A 47 2.34 3.96 7.83
C THR A 47 1.36 5.01 7.34
N VAL A 48 0.58 4.65 6.32
CA VAL A 48 -0.54 5.41 5.76
C VAL A 48 -1.87 4.70 6.07
N PRO A 49 -2.99 5.44 6.18
CA PRO A 49 -4.28 4.83 6.52
C PRO A 49 -4.87 3.96 5.40
N ASP A 50 -4.59 4.27 4.13
CA ASP A 50 -5.24 3.62 2.99
C ASP A 50 -4.31 3.45 1.77
N VAL A 51 -4.64 2.51 0.87
CA VAL A 51 -3.87 2.21 -0.35
C VAL A 51 -3.89 3.35 -1.38
N GLU A 52 -5.00 4.08 -1.50
CA GLU A 52 -5.11 5.23 -2.39
C GLU A 52 -4.18 6.37 -1.94
N PHE A 53 -3.98 6.49 -0.62
CA PHE A 53 -3.07 7.45 -0.02
C PHE A 53 -1.61 7.14 -0.36
N LEU A 54 -1.24 5.87 -0.42
CA LEU A 54 0.13 5.44 -0.67
C LEU A 54 0.66 5.99 -2.00
N GLY A 55 -0.12 5.87 -3.07
CA GLY A 55 0.29 6.35 -4.40
C GLY A 55 0.47 7.87 -4.44
N TYR A 56 -0.48 8.61 -3.87
CA TYR A 56 -0.43 10.07 -3.85
C TYR A 56 0.72 10.61 -2.99
N ILE A 57 0.86 10.09 -1.77
CA ILE A 57 1.88 10.52 -0.81
C ILE A 57 3.28 10.15 -1.31
N ARG A 58 3.46 8.93 -1.82
CA ARG A 58 4.76 8.52 -2.37
C ARG A 58 5.21 9.41 -3.52
N LYS A 59 4.30 9.77 -4.43
CA LYS A 59 4.63 10.59 -5.60
C LYS A 59 4.86 12.07 -5.23
N LYS A 60 4.03 12.62 -4.34
CA LYS A 60 4.03 14.06 -4.03
C LYS A 60 4.96 14.42 -2.86
N TYR A 61 4.93 13.61 -1.81
CA TYR A 61 5.60 13.89 -0.54
C TYR A 61 6.79 12.98 -0.25
N GLY A 62 6.99 11.87 -0.99
CA GLY A 62 8.09 10.94 -0.74
C GLY A 62 9.47 11.61 -0.80
N PHE A 63 9.73 12.42 -1.82
CA PHE A 63 10.99 13.15 -1.94
C PHE A 63 11.14 14.26 -0.89
N LEU A 64 10.05 14.96 -0.59
CA LEU A 64 10.04 16.04 0.41
C LEU A 64 10.33 15.49 1.80
N LEU A 65 9.68 14.38 2.17
CA LEU A 65 9.91 13.67 3.43
C LEU A 65 11.35 13.15 3.52
N LYS A 66 11.92 12.65 2.42
CA LYS A 66 13.33 12.26 2.41
C LYS A 66 14.24 13.44 2.80
N ILE A 67 14.10 14.58 2.13
CA ILE A 67 14.93 15.76 2.40
C ILE A 67 14.75 16.26 3.84
N THR A 68 13.52 16.44 4.29
CA THR A 68 13.26 17.01 5.61
C THR A 68 13.69 16.09 6.74
N ILE A 69 13.58 14.76 6.56
CA ILE A 69 14.14 13.81 7.53
C ILE A 69 15.66 13.93 7.55
N GLU A 70 16.33 13.95 6.40
CA GLU A 70 17.78 14.08 6.30
C GLU A 70 18.32 15.35 6.96
N GLU A 71 17.62 16.47 6.80
CA GLU A 71 17.99 17.74 7.41
C GLU A 71 17.83 17.72 8.94
N VAL A 72 16.74 17.14 9.44
CA VAL A 72 16.43 17.13 10.89
C VAL A 72 17.25 16.08 11.64
N THR A 73 17.52 14.93 11.01
CA THR A 73 18.22 13.81 11.66
C THR A 73 19.71 13.71 11.31
N GLY A 74 20.13 14.32 10.20
CA GLY A 74 21.52 14.36 9.75
C GLY A 74 22.04 13.05 9.13
N PHE A 75 21.17 12.12 8.76
CA PHE A 75 21.56 10.88 8.07
C PHE A 75 20.71 10.63 6.82
N GLU A 76 21.37 10.13 5.76
CA GLU A 76 20.70 9.79 4.49
C GLU A 76 19.75 8.61 4.71
N CYS A 77 18.48 8.75 4.33
CA CYS A 77 17.52 7.68 4.48
C CYS A 77 16.50 7.62 3.33
N ASN A 78 16.03 6.41 3.04
CA ASN A 78 14.93 6.20 2.12
C ASN A 78 13.62 6.16 2.89
N VAL A 79 12.58 6.78 2.34
CA VAL A 79 11.24 6.79 2.93
C VAL A 79 10.37 5.82 2.14
N ASP A 80 9.91 4.77 2.80
CA ASP A 80 8.93 3.85 2.25
C ASP A 80 7.59 3.98 2.97
N PHE A 81 6.51 3.68 2.25
CA PHE A 81 5.14 3.83 2.73
C PHE A 81 4.45 2.49 2.75
N VAL A 82 3.80 2.16 3.87
CA VAL A 82 3.07 0.90 4.06
C VAL A 82 1.70 1.21 4.64
N VAL A 83 0.67 0.42 4.30
CA VAL A 83 -0.68 0.65 4.82
C VAL A 83 -0.80 0.10 6.25
N GLU A 84 -1.49 0.81 7.15
CA GLU A 84 -1.66 0.40 8.57
C GLU A 84 -2.32 -1.00 8.72
N ASN A 85 -3.12 -1.42 7.73
CA ASN A 85 -3.71 -2.77 7.64
C ASN A 85 -2.80 -3.84 6.99
N GLN A 86 -1.63 -3.44 6.51
CA GLN A 86 -0.59 -4.32 5.99
C GLN A 86 0.68 -4.07 6.79
N VAL A 87 0.60 -4.18 8.11
CA VAL A 87 1.80 -4.35 8.93
C VAL A 87 2.06 -5.86 9.02
N PRO A 88 2.90 -6.45 8.16
CA PRO A 88 3.56 -7.69 8.51
C PRO A 88 4.25 -7.47 9.86
N GLN A 89 3.81 -8.20 10.88
CA GLN A 89 4.72 -8.55 11.96
C GLN A 89 5.97 -9.14 11.30
N GLU A 90 7.13 -8.65 11.72
CA GLU A 90 8.43 -9.07 11.24
C GLU A 90 8.52 -10.60 11.11
N GLU A 91 8.55 -11.11 9.87
CA GLU A 91 9.23 -12.36 9.57
C GLU A 91 10.35 -12.06 8.55
N VAL A 92 11.56 -12.25 9.04
CA VAL A 92 12.86 -12.25 8.39
C VAL A 92 12.90 -13.15 7.13
N PRO A 93 13.89 -12.91 6.23
CA PRO A 93 13.72 -13.00 4.79
C PRO A 93 13.75 -14.41 4.21
N LYS A 94 12.88 -14.67 3.22
CA LYS A 94 13.14 -15.65 2.17
C LYS A 94 13.09 -14.98 0.80
N ALA A 95 14.28 -14.62 0.32
CA ALA A 95 14.52 -14.62 -1.10
C ALA A 95 14.27 -16.03 -1.64
N GLN A 96 13.40 -16.16 -2.64
CA GLN A 96 13.67 -16.85 -3.91
C GLN A 96 12.36 -17.05 -4.70
N THR A 97 12.26 -16.29 -5.78
CA THR A 97 12.06 -16.79 -7.15
C THR A 97 11.22 -18.06 -7.30
N GLY A 98 10.02 -17.90 -7.86
CA GLY A 98 9.26 -19.02 -8.39
C GLY A 98 7.81 -18.66 -8.59
N ASN A 99 7.48 -18.10 -9.76
CA ASN A 99 6.13 -18.13 -10.31
C ASN A 99 5.70 -19.60 -10.42
N THR A 100 5.16 -20.16 -9.35
CA THR A 100 4.42 -21.43 -9.42
C THR A 100 2.96 -21.03 -9.50
N LEU A 101 2.58 -20.63 -10.71
CA LEU A 101 1.18 -20.54 -11.09
C LEU A 101 0.57 -21.95 -10.95
N ILE A 102 -0.40 -22.04 -10.04
CA ILE A 102 -1.56 -22.94 -10.11
C ILE A 102 -1.22 -24.43 -10.06
N ASN A 103 -1.12 -24.98 -8.84
CA ASN A 103 -1.43 -26.40 -8.65
C ASN A 103 -2.95 -26.55 -8.62
N ASN A 104 -3.47 -27.05 -9.74
CA ASN A 104 -4.88 -27.31 -10.02
C ASN A 104 -5.40 -28.49 -9.17
N ALA A 105 -5.56 -28.31 -7.86
CA ALA A 105 -6.16 -29.29 -6.97
C ALA A 105 -7.25 -28.64 -6.11
N MET A 106 -8.48 -28.73 -6.62
CA MET A 106 -9.74 -28.49 -5.93
C MET A 106 -9.96 -27.08 -5.37
N ASN A 107 -10.88 -26.36 -6.02
CA ASN A 107 -11.55 -25.16 -5.53
C ASN A 107 -12.12 -25.39 -4.12
N THR A 108 -11.32 -25.08 -3.11
CA THR A 108 -11.84 -24.71 -1.80
C THR A 108 -10.94 -23.59 -1.32
N VAL A 109 -11.32 -22.36 -1.68
CA VAL A 109 -10.76 -21.19 -1.01
C VAL A 109 -11.02 -21.40 0.47
N SER A 110 -9.96 -21.58 1.26
CA SER A 110 -10.08 -21.81 2.70
C SER A 110 -10.79 -20.60 3.30
N GLN A 111 -11.87 -20.82 4.05
CA GLN A 111 -12.67 -19.73 4.67
C GLN A 111 -11.80 -18.78 5.49
N SER A 112 -10.71 -19.28 6.09
CA SER A 112 -9.68 -18.51 6.77
C SER A 112 -8.97 -17.48 5.87
N ALA A 113 -8.73 -17.79 4.60
CA ALA A 113 -8.14 -16.85 3.64
C ALA A 113 -9.10 -15.69 3.30
N ILE A 114 -10.40 -15.95 3.19
CA ILE A 114 -11.42 -14.91 2.94
C ILE A 114 -11.55 -13.99 4.18
N ILE A 115 -11.53 -14.58 5.37
CA ILE A 115 -11.57 -13.84 6.65
C ILE A 115 -10.33 -12.97 6.82
N ASN A 116 -9.13 -13.51 6.52
CA ASN A 116 -7.88 -12.75 6.58
C ASN A 116 -7.80 -11.65 5.52
N ALA A 117 -8.47 -11.82 4.37
CA ALA A 117 -8.50 -10.83 3.30
C ALA A 117 -9.47 -9.66 3.58
N ASN A 118 -10.24 -9.70 4.68
CA ASN A 118 -11.26 -8.70 5.02
C ASN A 118 -12.28 -8.44 3.89
N LEU A 119 -12.52 -9.45 3.04
CA LEU A 119 -13.46 -9.37 1.93
C LEU A 119 -14.86 -9.69 2.43
N ASN A 120 -15.85 -8.95 1.93
CA ASN A 120 -17.25 -9.27 2.21
C ASN A 120 -17.64 -10.55 1.44
N PRO A 121 -17.98 -11.66 2.13
CA PRO A 121 -18.28 -12.93 1.47
C PRO A 121 -19.54 -12.90 0.61
N LYS A 122 -20.36 -11.84 0.72
CA LYS A 122 -21.54 -11.63 -0.12
C LYS A 122 -21.23 -11.10 -1.51
N TYR A 123 -20.00 -10.63 -1.75
CA TYR A 123 -19.60 -10.06 -3.04
C TYR A 123 -18.84 -11.11 -3.86
N THR A 124 -19.59 -12.00 -4.50
CA THR A 124 -19.09 -13.02 -5.42
C THR A 124 -19.45 -12.67 -6.86
N PHE A 125 -18.81 -13.33 -7.84
CA PHE A 125 -19.19 -13.21 -9.25
C PHE A 125 -20.68 -13.53 -9.48
N ASP A 126 -21.23 -14.53 -8.79
CA ASP A 126 -22.65 -14.90 -8.89
C ASP A 126 -23.61 -13.77 -8.46
N THR A 127 -23.15 -12.91 -7.55
CA THR A 127 -23.93 -11.77 -7.03
C THR A 127 -23.64 -10.45 -7.74
N PHE A 128 -22.73 -10.46 -8.73
CA PHE A 128 -22.33 -9.25 -9.44
C PHE A 128 -23.43 -8.77 -10.39
N VAL A 129 -23.85 -7.52 -10.24
CA VAL A 129 -24.91 -6.94 -11.07
C VAL A 129 -24.33 -6.41 -12.37
N VAL A 130 -24.70 -7.04 -13.49
CA VAL A 130 -24.30 -6.62 -14.84
C VAL A 130 -25.35 -5.70 -15.45
N GLY A 131 -24.90 -4.59 -16.00
CA GLY A 131 -25.66 -3.62 -16.78
C GLY A 131 -24.86 -3.15 -18.01
N ALA A 132 -25.44 -2.25 -18.79
CA ALA A 132 -24.83 -1.80 -20.06
C ALA A 132 -23.42 -1.21 -19.90
N ASN A 133 -23.13 -0.59 -18.75
CA ASN A 133 -21.87 0.13 -18.51
C ASN A 133 -20.73 -0.77 -18.01
N ASN A 134 -21.01 -1.99 -17.52
CA ASN A 134 -19.99 -2.92 -17.01
C ASN A 134 -20.00 -4.29 -17.70
N ASN A 135 -20.87 -4.50 -18.69
CA ASN A 135 -20.97 -5.74 -19.45
C ASN A 135 -19.62 -6.15 -20.08
N LEU A 136 -18.90 -5.20 -20.69
CA LEU A 136 -17.61 -5.49 -21.31
C LEU A 136 -16.56 -5.96 -20.29
N ALA A 137 -16.47 -5.30 -19.14
CA ALA A 137 -15.54 -5.66 -18.08
C ALA A 137 -15.89 -7.00 -17.43
N HIS A 138 -17.20 -7.27 -17.24
CA HIS A 138 -17.69 -8.55 -16.74
C HIS A 138 -17.33 -9.69 -17.71
N ALA A 139 -17.61 -9.51 -19.01
CA ALA A 139 -17.30 -10.51 -20.03
C ALA A 139 -15.79 -10.76 -20.17
N ALA A 140 -14.97 -9.71 -20.14
CA ALA A 140 -13.51 -9.85 -20.19
C ALA A 140 -12.97 -10.59 -18.96
N SER A 141 -13.43 -10.22 -17.76
CA SER A 141 -13.04 -10.88 -16.52
C SER A 141 -13.44 -12.35 -16.51
N LEU A 142 -14.65 -12.68 -16.98
CA LEU A 142 -15.14 -14.04 -17.08
C LEU A 142 -14.31 -14.87 -18.08
N ALA A 143 -14.05 -14.33 -19.27
CA ALA A 143 -13.27 -15.02 -20.30
C ALA A 143 -11.83 -15.34 -19.83
N VAL A 144 -11.21 -14.42 -19.09
CA VAL A 144 -9.87 -14.64 -18.50
C VAL A 144 -9.93 -15.65 -17.34
N ALA A 145 -11.00 -15.64 -16.54
CA ALA A 145 -11.19 -16.60 -15.45
C ALA A 145 -11.43 -18.03 -15.98
N GLU A 146 -12.18 -18.17 -17.07
CA GLU A 146 -12.48 -19.47 -17.69
C GLU A 146 -11.32 -20.01 -18.55
N SER A 147 -10.54 -19.13 -19.19
CA SER A 147 -9.44 -19.51 -20.09
C SER A 147 -8.22 -18.60 -19.91
N PRO A 148 -7.51 -18.75 -18.77
CA PRO A 148 -6.38 -17.89 -18.44
C PRO A 148 -5.25 -18.05 -19.46
N GLY A 149 -4.82 -16.95 -20.06
CA GLY A 149 -3.67 -16.90 -20.98
C GLY A 149 -3.96 -17.19 -22.45
N GLU A 150 -5.19 -17.56 -22.84
CA GLU A 150 -5.52 -17.76 -24.26
C GLU A 150 -5.96 -16.48 -24.98
N ILE A 151 -6.83 -15.67 -24.36
CA ILE A 151 -7.46 -14.52 -25.03
C ILE A 151 -6.74 -13.19 -24.74
N TYR A 152 -6.15 -13.04 -23.55
CA TYR A 152 -5.40 -11.85 -23.15
C TYR A 152 -4.04 -12.24 -22.57
N ASN A 153 -2.95 -11.71 -23.16
CA ASN A 153 -1.57 -12.08 -22.86
C ASN A 153 -0.65 -10.83 -22.80
N PRO A 154 -0.07 -10.52 -21.63
CA PRO A 154 -0.75 -10.17 -20.39
C PRO A 154 -1.08 -8.65 -20.33
N LEU A 155 -1.92 -8.28 -19.36
CA LEU A 155 -2.18 -6.88 -18.93
C LEU A 155 -1.29 -6.55 -17.72
#